data_AF-A0A7W3PJX8-F1
#
_entry.id   AF-A0A7W3PJX8-F1
#
_cell.length_a   1.000
_cell.length_b   1.000
_cell.length_c   1.000
_cell.angle_alpha   90.00
_cell.angle_beta   90.00
_cell.angle_gamma   90.00
#
_symmetry.space_group_name_H-M   'P 1'
#
loop_
_entity.id
_entity.type
_entity.pdbx_description
1 polymer ?
#
loop_
_entity_poly.entity_id
_entity_poly.type
_entity_poly.pdbx_seq_one_letter_code
_entity_poly.pdbx_strand_id
1 'polypeptide(L)'
;MPTPTSMPTTAPIVDMGEREGASGVVGENPDGALEYVAVAGDVTSVVCDRFGRRWWQMSRPATAGPFDCNTAVMVGDVLVPTDEPQNGRPD
;
A
#
# COMPACT_ATOMS: atom_id res chain seq x y z
N MET A 1 2.76 -14.36 -35.81
CA MET A 1 2.91 -13.10 -35.05
C MET A 1 2.92 -13.47 -33.58
N PRO A 2 3.98 -13.20 -32.80
CA PRO A 2 3.89 -13.40 -31.35
C PRO A 2 2.93 -12.34 -30.80
N THR A 3 1.86 -12.80 -30.17
CA THR A 3 0.93 -11.97 -29.40
C THR A 3 1.75 -11.23 -28.33
N PRO A 4 1.63 -9.91 -28.15
CA PRO A 4 2.18 -9.29 -26.96
C PRO A 4 1.43 -9.89 -25.77
N THR A 5 2.10 -10.73 -24.99
CA THR A 5 1.65 -11.05 -23.64
C THR A 5 1.44 -9.71 -22.96
N SER A 6 0.17 -9.32 -22.79
CA SER A 6 -0.17 -8.23 -21.89
C SER A 6 0.26 -8.73 -20.52
N MET A 7 1.48 -8.40 -20.11
CA MET A 7 1.80 -8.36 -18.69
C MET A 7 0.66 -7.56 -18.06
N PRO A 8 0.04 -8.03 -16.97
CA PRO A 8 -0.89 -7.18 -16.25
C PRO A 8 -0.13 -5.90 -15.96
N THR A 9 -0.45 -4.82 -16.68
CA THR A 9 -0.08 -3.48 -16.27
C THR A 9 -0.94 -3.24 -15.05
N THR A 10 -0.47 -3.79 -13.93
CA THR A 10 -0.70 -3.23 -12.60
C THR A 10 -0.59 -1.72 -12.79
N ALA A 11 -1.66 -1.00 -12.49
CA ALA A 11 -1.63 0.45 -12.63
C ALA A 11 -0.42 0.93 -11.83
N PRO A 12 0.43 1.81 -12.39
CA PRO A 12 1.61 2.26 -11.66
C PRO A 12 1.17 2.77 -10.30
N ILE A 13 1.76 2.22 -9.23
CA ILE A 13 1.52 2.72 -7.89
C ILE A 13 2.24 4.07 -7.84
N VAL A 14 1.44 5.13 -7.75
CA VAL A 14 1.96 6.50 -7.72
C VAL A 14 1.88 7.00 -6.30
N ASP A 15 3.02 7.40 -5.76
CA ASP A 15 3.05 8.21 -4.54
C ASP A 15 2.66 9.66 -4.89
N MET A 16 1.54 10.14 -4.35
CA MET A 16 1.10 11.52 -4.53
C MET A 16 1.80 12.52 -3.59
N GLY A 17 2.70 12.04 -2.72
CA GLY A 17 3.49 12.83 -1.79
C GLY A 17 2.94 12.85 -0.37
N GLU A 18 3.79 13.30 0.54
CA GLU A 18 3.46 13.48 1.96
C GLU A 18 2.32 14.48 2.17
N ARG A 19 1.42 14.15 3.11
CA ARG A 19 0.26 14.97 3.47
C ARG A 19 -0.08 14.79 4.95
N GLU A 20 -0.90 15.67 5.50
CA GLU A 20 -1.37 15.55 6.90
C GLU A 20 -2.10 14.22 7.11
N GLY A 21 -1.54 13.34 7.95
CA GLY A 21 -2.05 11.98 8.17
C GLY A 21 -1.45 10.90 7.26
N ALA A 22 -0.52 11.26 6.37
CA ALA A 22 0.31 10.31 5.62
C ALA A 22 1.71 10.91 5.38
N SER A 23 2.42 11.22 6.47
CA SER A 23 3.77 11.81 6.49
C SER A 23 4.87 10.75 6.55
N GLY A 24 4.51 9.48 6.41
CA GLY A 24 5.41 8.36 6.42
C GLY A 24 6.39 8.38 5.26
N VAL A 25 7.48 7.64 5.45
CA VAL A 25 8.60 7.57 4.51
C VAL A 25 8.28 6.54 3.44
N VAL A 26 8.43 6.91 2.18
CA VAL A 26 8.27 5.98 1.06
C VAL A 26 9.64 5.56 0.56
N GLY A 27 9.87 4.25 0.52
CA GLY A 27 11.03 3.61 -0.07
C GLY A 27 10.61 2.63 -1.16
N GLU A 28 11.59 2.09 -1.87
CA GLU A 28 11.41 0.92 -2.73
C GLU A 28 12.12 -0.27 -2.09
N ASN A 29 11.44 -1.41 -2.09
CA ASN A 29 11.97 -2.67 -1.63
C ASN A 29 12.87 -3.29 -2.73
N PRO A 30 13.68 -4.32 -2.40
CA PRO A 30 14.58 -4.94 -3.38
C PRO A 30 13.86 -5.62 -4.56
N ASP A 31 12.56 -5.89 -4.44
CA ASP A 31 11.70 -6.43 -5.50
C ASP A 31 11.15 -5.33 -6.43
N GLY A 32 11.42 -4.05 -6.14
CA GLY A 32 10.93 -2.89 -6.89
C GLY A 32 9.49 -2.47 -6.57
N ALA A 33 8.94 -2.92 -5.44
CA ALA A 33 7.66 -2.47 -4.91
C ALA A 33 7.86 -1.30 -3.95
N LEU A 34 6.91 -0.36 -3.93
CA LEU A 34 6.92 0.74 -2.97
C LEU A 34 6.59 0.24 -1.55
N GLU A 35 7.32 0.74 -0.57
CA GLU A 35 7.14 0.49 0.85
C GLU A 35 6.92 1.83 1.55
N TYR A 36 5.78 1.97 2.21
CA TYR A 36 5.46 3.11 3.05
C TYR A 36 5.69 2.77 4.51
N VAL A 37 6.57 3.50 5.18
CA VAL A 37 6.85 3.36 6.62
C VAL A 37 6.04 4.40 7.37
N ALA A 38 5.04 3.94 8.11
CA ALA A 38 4.14 4.80 8.87
C ALA A 38 4.86 5.50 10.03
N VAL A 39 4.50 6.75 10.27
CA VAL A 39 5.03 7.60 11.35
C VAL A 39 3.93 8.03 12.31
N ALA A 40 4.32 8.67 13.42
CA ALA A 40 3.37 9.17 14.40
C ALA A 40 2.42 10.20 13.76
N GLY A 41 1.12 9.97 13.91
CA GLY A 41 0.08 10.82 13.31
C GLY A 41 -0.44 10.33 11.96
N ASP A 42 0.09 9.24 11.42
CA ASP A 42 -0.47 8.63 10.21
C ASP A 42 -1.82 7.99 10.45
N VAL A 43 -2.68 8.14 9.46
CA VAL A 43 -4.05 7.64 9.43
C VAL A 43 -4.19 6.73 8.24
N THR A 44 -4.57 5.47 8.48
CA THR A 44 -4.70 4.43 7.46
C THR A 44 -5.43 4.91 6.20
N SER A 45 -6.57 5.59 6.36
CA SER A 45 -7.36 6.11 5.24
C SER A 45 -6.63 7.16 4.42
N VAL A 46 -5.83 8.02 5.05
CA VAL A 46 -5.05 9.06 4.36
C VAL A 46 -3.82 8.47 3.69
N VAL A 47 -3.19 7.47 4.31
CA VAL A 47 -2.11 6.71 3.68
C VAL A 47 -2.63 6.00 2.43
N CYS A 48 -3.79 5.36 2.52
CA CYS A 48 -4.48 4.77 1.37
C CYS A 48 -4.77 5.83 0.28
N ASP A 49 -5.30 6.99 0.67
CA ASP A 49 -5.57 8.10 -0.23
C ASP A 49 -4.30 8.60 -0.92
N ARG A 50 -3.16 8.69 -0.23
CA ARG A 50 -1.84 9.10 -0.79
C ARG A 50 -1.41 8.26 -1.99
N PHE A 51 -1.74 6.96 -2.00
CA PHE A 51 -1.43 6.07 -3.13
C PHE A 51 -2.62 5.85 -4.08
N GLY A 52 -3.77 6.48 -3.81
CA GLY A 52 -5.02 6.21 -4.53
C GLY A 52 -5.43 4.75 -4.43
N ARG A 53 -5.09 4.09 -3.31
CA ARG A 53 -5.37 2.69 -3.03
C ARG A 53 -6.37 2.57 -1.90
N ARG A 54 -6.93 1.38 -1.73
CA ARG A 54 -7.85 1.04 -0.64
C ARG A 54 -7.11 0.22 0.41
N TRP A 55 -7.70 0.08 1.61
CA TRP A 55 -7.06 -0.66 2.71
C TRP A 55 -6.77 -2.13 2.33
N TRP A 56 -7.62 -2.78 1.51
CA TRP A 56 -7.38 -4.15 1.05
C TRP A 56 -6.27 -4.25 -0.01
N GLN A 57 -5.92 -3.12 -0.64
CA GLN A 57 -4.79 -2.98 -1.57
C GLN A 57 -3.51 -2.56 -0.84
N MET A 58 -3.54 -2.48 0.48
CA MET A 58 -2.34 -2.29 1.30
C MET A 58 -1.98 -3.63 1.91
N SER A 59 -0.87 -4.19 1.47
CA SER A 59 -0.27 -5.35 2.11
C SER A 59 0.68 -4.90 3.21
N ARG A 60 0.92 -5.75 4.20
CA ARG A 60 1.93 -5.52 5.24
C ARG A 60 2.87 -6.72 5.24
N PRO A 61 4.16 -6.54 5.54
CA PRO A 61 5.04 -7.68 5.69
C PRO A 61 4.47 -8.61 6.77
N ALA A 62 4.63 -9.92 6.60
CA ALA A 62 4.04 -10.93 7.48
C ALA A 62 4.43 -10.76 8.96
N THR A 63 5.52 -10.03 9.23
CA THR A 63 5.99 -9.65 10.56
C THR A 63 5.11 -8.63 11.28
N ALA A 64 4.26 -7.89 10.55
CA ALA A 64 3.43 -6.81 11.08
C ALA A 64 1.99 -7.26 11.47
N GLY A 65 1.60 -8.49 11.12
CA GLY A 65 0.29 -9.05 11.44
C GLY A 65 -0.83 -8.72 10.44
N PRO A 66 -2.07 -9.20 10.69
CA PRO A 66 -3.21 -8.99 9.81
C PRO A 66 -3.62 -7.51 9.73
N PHE A 67 -4.02 -7.08 8.54
CA PHE A 67 -4.44 -5.72 8.25
C PHE A 67 -5.92 -5.68 7.87
N ASP A 68 -6.72 -4.97 8.67
CA ASP A 68 -8.16 -4.83 8.50
C ASP A 68 -8.55 -3.34 8.50
N CYS A 69 -9.79 -3.03 8.10
CA CYS A 69 -10.38 -1.67 8.12
C CYS A 69 -10.19 -0.92 9.46
N ASN A 70 -10.16 -1.69 10.55
CA ASN A 70 -10.09 -1.18 11.92
C ASN A 70 -8.66 -1.16 12.46
N THR A 71 -7.70 -1.70 11.71
CA THR A 71 -6.30 -1.72 12.13
C THR A 71 -5.72 -0.33 11.93
N ALA A 72 -5.50 0.35 13.05
CA ALA A 72 -4.70 1.57 13.06
C ALA A 72 -3.27 1.23 12.61
N VAL A 73 -2.76 2.02 11.68
CA VAL A 73 -1.33 2.00 11.35
C VAL A 73 -0.55 2.53 12.53
N MET A 74 0.42 1.75 13.00
CA MET A 74 1.32 2.10 14.08
C MET A 74 2.63 2.66 13.51
N VAL A 75 3.30 3.47 14.33
CA VAL A 75 4.61 4.03 13.98
C VAL A 75 5.61 2.91 13.74
N GLY A 76 6.28 2.94 12.59
CA GLY A 76 7.21 1.91 12.14
C GLY A 76 6.56 0.79 11.32
N ASP A 77 5.24 0.83 11.10
CA ASP A 77 4.58 -0.15 10.24
C ASP A 77 4.94 0.08 8.78
N VAL A 78 5.32 -1.01 8.10
CA VAL A 78 5.57 -0.99 6.66
C VAL A 78 4.32 -1.43 5.92
N LEU A 79 3.83 -0.59 5.01
CA LEU A 79 2.68 -0.81 4.15
C LEU A 79 3.17 -0.88 2.71
N VAL A 80 2.86 -1.95 2.03
CA VAL A 80 3.18 -2.19 0.63
C VAL A 80 1.88 -2.00 -0.16
N PRO A 81 1.69 -0.86 -0.86
CA PRO A 81 0.61 -0.76 -1.83
C PRO A 81 0.74 -1.87 -2.88
N THR A 82 -0.37 -2.54 -3.17
CA THR A 82 -0.50 -3.59 -4.18
C THR A 82 -1.68 -3.29 -5.08
N ASP A 83 -1.73 -3.93 -6.25
CA ASP A 83 -2.91 -3.92 -7.13
C ASP A 83 -3.76 -5.17 -6.91
N GLU A 84 -3.73 -5.73 -5.69
CA GLU A 84 -4.45 -6.95 -5.38
C GLU A 84 -5.96 -6.67 -5.45
N PRO A 85 -6.72 -7.40 -6.31
CA PRO A 85 -8.16 -7.28 -6.32
C PRO A 85 -8.72 -7.75 -4.97
N GLN A 86 -9.88 -7.22 -4.56
CA GLN A 86 -10.48 -7.51 -3.25
C GLN A 86 -10.69 -9.02 -3.00
N ASN A 87 -10.68 -9.86 -4.05
CA ASN A 87 -10.59 -11.34 -4.07
C ASN A 87 -11.11 -12.07 -2.81
N GLY A 88 -12.30 -11.70 -2.34
CA GLY A 88 -12.98 -12.37 -1.24
C GLY A 88 -12.53 -12.00 0.17
N ARG A 89 -11.78 -10.90 0.40
CA ARG A 89 -11.67 -10.32 1.75
C ARG A 89 -13.01 -9.69 2.14
N PRO A 90 -13.62 -10.11 3.27
CA PRO A 90 -14.84 -9.49 3.76
C PRO A 90 -14.61 -8.02 4.13
N ASP A 91 -15.63 -7.19 3.90
CA ASP A 91 -15.72 -5.77 4.31
C ASP A 91 -15.51 -5.58 5.83
#